data_AF-C5DHV3-F1
#
_entry.id   AF-C5DHV3-F1
#
_cell.length_a   1.000
_cell.length_b   1.000
_cell.length_c   1.000
_cell.angle_alpha   90.00
_cell.angle_beta   90.00
_cell.angle_gamma   90.00
#
_symmetry.space_group_name_H-M   'P 1'
#
loop_
_entity.id
_entity.type
_entity.pdbx_description
1 polymer ?
#
loop_
_entity_poly.entity_id
_entity_poly.type
_entity_poly.pdbx_seq_one_letter_code
_entity_poly.pdbx_strand_id
1 'polypeptide(L)'
;MSELERLAKRRLKFSEDARQQILGDHLKDRSLLSRSQRPNGAINRLQRDHQARKELLDSIEAIERTHESSDQIEHGLRKLREVIVGAGDTDWRNLEFTQFACRVYQKSVWFYCSRQEATKCYPILNFFVERLAPFAPRELATQISACCAIYISHVDNNISEFFEVLDEIELDSHYLQICVALSLIYCVQDQPMSTWFRIVSQIPPHSLLRDFIVALPAFKVLKSRTLKLLSKCYRQLSVTFISQHWFHHLYPELEPDLEQRWDVEITTNNAHIVMFKCPKSKQSSFIGSPSTTSLKT
;
A
#
# COMPACT_ATOMS: atom_id res chain seq x y z
N MET A 1 18.17 -4.04 -30.41
CA MET A 1 16.91 -4.44 -31.09
C MET A 1 16.98 -3.96 -32.52
N SER A 2 16.92 -4.87 -33.48
CA SER A 2 17.01 -4.52 -34.91
C SER A 2 15.69 -3.93 -35.43
N GLU A 3 15.75 -3.21 -36.53
CA GLU A 3 14.58 -2.58 -37.17
C GLU A 3 13.54 -3.61 -37.65
N LEU A 4 14.02 -4.79 -38.07
CA LEU A 4 13.21 -5.95 -38.44
C LEU A 4 12.43 -6.52 -37.23
N GLU A 5 13.04 -6.59 -36.04
CA GLU A 5 12.35 -7.02 -34.82
C GLU A 5 11.26 -6.03 -34.39
N ARG A 6 11.48 -4.72 -34.61
CA ARG A 6 10.47 -3.68 -34.35
C ARG A 6 9.28 -3.80 -35.31
N LEU A 7 9.54 -4.05 -36.60
CA LEU A 7 8.49 -4.24 -37.60
C LEU A 7 7.69 -5.53 -37.37
N ALA A 8 8.36 -6.63 -37.01
CA ALA A 8 7.70 -7.89 -36.65
C ALA A 8 6.80 -7.74 -35.41
N LYS A 9 7.30 -7.08 -34.35
CA LYS A 9 6.49 -6.77 -33.16
C LYS A 9 5.29 -5.87 -33.49
N ARG A 10 5.44 -4.91 -34.41
CA ARG A 10 4.32 -4.07 -34.87
C ARG A 10 3.29 -4.89 -35.63
N ARG A 11 3.69 -5.75 -36.57
CA ARG A 11 2.75 -6.62 -37.31
C ARG A 11 1.98 -7.56 -36.39
N LEU A 12 2.64 -8.18 -35.42
CA LEU A 12 1.99 -9.01 -34.40
C LEU A 12 1.00 -8.21 -33.52
N LYS A 13 1.32 -6.96 -33.18
CA LYS A 13 0.43 -6.09 -32.39
C LYS A 13 -0.84 -5.66 -33.14
N PHE A 14 -0.85 -5.76 -34.47
CA PHE A 14 -1.97 -5.38 -35.33
C PHE A 14 -2.57 -6.57 -36.12
N SER A 15 -2.20 -7.81 -35.78
CA SER A 15 -2.76 -9.00 -36.43
C SER A 15 -4.22 -9.25 -36.02
N GLU A 16 -4.94 -10.00 -36.84
CA GLU A 16 -6.32 -10.44 -36.52
C GLU A 16 -6.35 -11.34 -35.27
N ASP A 17 -5.33 -12.17 -35.05
CA ASP A 17 -5.22 -12.99 -33.83
C ASP A 17 -5.08 -12.12 -32.57
N ALA A 18 -4.29 -11.04 -32.63
CA ALA A 18 -4.19 -10.09 -31.52
C ALA A 18 -5.52 -9.37 -31.28
N ARG A 19 -6.28 -9.06 -32.34
CA ARG A 19 -7.64 -8.52 -32.21
C ARG A 19 -8.61 -9.53 -31.61
N GLN A 20 -8.57 -10.80 -32.02
CA GLN A 20 -9.42 -11.86 -31.47
C GLN A 20 -9.08 -12.16 -30.00
N GLN A 21 -7.80 -12.13 -29.62
CA GLN A 21 -7.38 -12.24 -28.23
C GLN A 21 -7.86 -11.06 -27.37
N ILE A 22 -7.92 -9.84 -27.93
CA ILE A 22 -8.49 -8.67 -27.24
C ILE A 22 -10.03 -8.75 -27.13
N LEU A 23 -10.70 -9.30 -28.15
CA LEU A 23 -12.15 -9.50 -28.18
C LEU A 23 -12.62 -10.56 -27.17
N GLY A 24 -11.80 -11.59 -26.89
CA GLY A 24 -12.09 -12.64 -25.93
C GLY A 24 -11.58 -12.41 -24.51
N ASP A 25 -10.68 -11.43 -24.30
CA ASP A 25 -10.05 -11.16 -23.01
C ASP A 25 -10.09 -9.64 -22.69
N HIS A 26 -11.07 -9.26 -21.87
CA HIS A 26 -11.30 -7.87 -21.45
C HIS A 26 -10.13 -7.26 -20.67
N LEU A 27 -9.19 -8.06 -20.15
CA LEU A 27 -7.99 -7.60 -19.46
C LEU A 27 -6.83 -7.32 -20.42
N LYS A 28 -6.83 -7.94 -21.61
CA LYS A 28 -5.90 -7.59 -22.70
C LYS A 28 -6.37 -6.37 -23.49
N ASP A 29 -7.66 -6.04 -23.44
CA ASP A 29 -8.18 -4.80 -24.02
C ASP A 29 -7.70 -3.56 -23.23
N ARG A 30 -6.72 -2.85 -23.79
CA ARG A 30 -6.15 -1.61 -23.22
C ARG A 30 -7.03 -0.38 -23.38
N SER A 31 -8.21 -0.50 -23.99
CA SER A 31 -9.12 0.63 -24.13
C SER A 31 -9.64 1.11 -22.77
N LEU A 32 -9.82 2.42 -22.67
CA LEU A 32 -10.39 3.13 -21.54
C LEU A 32 -11.46 4.08 -22.08
N LEU A 33 -12.52 4.32 -21.31
CA LEU A 33 -13.61 5.25 -21.65
C LEU A 33 -13.05 6.63 -21.95
N SER A 34 -12.10 7.07 -21.12
CA SER A 34 -11.43 8.36 -21.22
C SER A 34 -10.62 8.56 -22.52
N ARG A 35 -10.33 7.48 -23.25
CA ARG A 35 -9.46 7.50 -24.45
C ARG A 35 -10.15 7.01 -25.71
N SER A 36 -11.35 6.44 -25.61
CA SER A 36 -12.11 5.93 -26.75
C SER A 36 -12.93 7.04 -27.40
N GLN A 37 -12.40 7.64 -28.48
CA GLN A 37 -13.17 8.56 -29.34
C GLN A 37 -14.25 7.85 -30.20
N ARG A 38 -14.26 6.51 -30.22
CA ARG A 38 -15.23 5.69 -30.94
C ARG A 38 -15.87 4.68 -29.98
N PRO A 39 -17.14 4.29 -30.20
CA PRO A 39 -17.82 3.32 -29.35
C PRO A 39 -17.08 1.97 -29.39
N ASN A 40 -16.44 1.62 -28.28
CA ASN A 40 -15.89 0.28 -28.09
C ASN A 40 -17.01 -0.62 -27.54
N GLY A 41 -17.36 -1.68 -28.27
CA GLY A 41 -18.38 -2.65 -27.87
C GLY A 41 -18.12 -3.26 -26.49
N ALA A 42 -16.86 -3.49 -26.12
CA ALA A 42 -16.50 -4.04 -24.81
C ALA A 42 -16.83 -3.08 -23.66
N ILE A 43 -16.54 -1.79 -23.84
CA ILE A 43 -16.85 -0.75 -22.86
C ILE A 43 -18.36 -0.52 -22.78
N ASN A 44 -19.04 -0.43 -23.93
CA ASN A 44 -20.50 -0.28 -23.98
C ASN A 44 -21.21 -1.48 -23.30
N ARG A 45 -20.65 -2.69 -23.42
CA ARG A 45 -21.14 -3.87 -22.71
C ARG A 45 -20.97 -3.68 -21.19
N LEU A 46 -19.78 -3.30 -20.71
CA LEU A 46 -19.56 -3.05 -19.28
C LEU A 46 -20.45 -1.94 -18.70
N GLN A 47 -20.80 -0.92 -19.50
CA GLN A 47 -21.71 0.15 -19.06
C GLN A 47 -23.17 -0.32 -18.90
N ARG A 48 -23.60 -1.30 -19.70
CA ARG A 48 -25.01 -1.73 -19.76
C ARG A 48 -25.29 -3.04 -19.05
N ASP A 49 -24.29 -3.88 -18.87
CA ASP A 49 -24.42 -5.26 -18.41
C ASP A 49 -23.71 -5.45 -17.06
N HIS A 50 -24.50 -5.79 -16.04
CA HIS A 50 -23.98 -6.12 -14.71
C HIS A 50 -23.19 -7.42 -14.67
N GLN A 51 -23.60 -8.41 -15.47
CA GLN A 51 -22.91 -9.70 -15.52
C GLN A 51 -21.52 -9.53 -16.12
N ALA A 52 -21.38 -8.74 -17.20
CA ALA A 52 -20.07 -8.42 -17.76
C ALA A 52 -19.13 -7.70 -16.78
N ARG A 53 -19.67 -6.82 -15.92
CA ARG A 53 -18.91 -6.15 -14.85
C ARG A 53 -18.41 -7.16 -13.81
N LYS A 54 -19.27 -8.08 -13.39
CA LYS A 54 -18.92 -9.18 -12.47
C LYS A 54 -17.86 -10.10 -13.07
N GLU A 55 -18.03 -10.54 -14.32
CA GLU A 55 -17.07 -11.40 -15.04
C GLU A 55 -15.67 -10.77 -15.10
N LEU A 56 -15.59 -9.47 -15.38
CA LEU A 56 -14.31 -8.76 -15.39
C LEU A 56 -13.69 -8.69 -13.99
N LEU A 57 -14.49 -8.43 -12.96
CA LEU A 57 -14.01 -8.41 -11.57
C LEU A 57 -13.51 -9.78 -11.12
N ASP A 58 -14.25 -10.85 -11.42
CA ASP A 58 -13.88 -12.22 -11.08
C ASP A 58 -12.60 -12.65 -11.83
N SER A 59 -12.43 -12.18 -13.08
CA SER A 59 -11.19 -12.39 -13.84
C SER A 59 -9.99 -11.68 -13.19
N ILE A 60 -10.18 -10.45 -12.69
CA ILE A 60 -9.14 -9.73 -11.94
C ILE A 60 -8.74 -10.51 -10.68
N GLU A 61 -9.72 -11.00 -9.92
CA GLU A 61 -9.47 -11.79 -8.73
C GLU A 61 -8.77 -13.13 -9.02
N ALA A 62 -9.08 -13.76 -10.16
CA ALA A 62 -8.43 -14.99 -10.58
C ALA A 62 -6.94 -14.75 -10.88
N ILE A 63 -6.59 -13.67 -11.57
CA ILE A 63 -5.19 -13.30 -11.87
C ILE A 63 -4.43 -12.90 -10.59
N GLU A 64 -5.10 -12.19 -9.68
CA GLU A 64 -4.51 -11.81 -8.39
C GLU A 64 -4.05 -13.04 -7.59
N ARG A 65 -4.83 -14.14 -7.63
CA ARG A 65 -4.49 -15.41 -6.97
C ARG A 65 -3.32 -16.15 -7.62
N THR A 66 -3.07 -15.95 -8.92
CA THR A 66 -1.96 -16.59 -9.63
C THR A 66 -0.67 -15.78 -9.55
N HIS A 67 -0.67 -14.62 -8.87
CA HIS A 67 0.44 -13.66 -8.79
C HIS A 67 0.97 -13.21 -10.17
N GLU A 68 0.12 -13.31 -11.20
CA GLU A 68 0.47 -12.88 -12.56
C GLU A 68 0.38 -11.35 -12.73
N SER A 69 0.94 -10.86 -13.85
CA SER A 69 1.15 -9.46 -14.24
C SER A 69 0.28 -8.40 -13.57
N SER A 70 0.88 -7.64 -12.65
CA SER A 70 0.24 -6.54 -11.91
C SER A 70 -0.35 -5.43 -12.80
N ASP A 71 0.20 -5.21 -13.98
CA ASP A 71 -0.26 -4.15 -14.89
C ASP A 71 -1.67 -4.44 -15.43
N GLN A 72 -2.02 -5.73 -15.59
CA GLN A 72 -3.33 -6.15 -16.06
C GLN A 72 -4.40 -5.93 -14.99
N ILE A 73 -4.05 -6.21 -13.73
CA ILE A 73 -4.92 -5.98 -12.57
C ILE A 73 -5.19 -4.48 -12.42
N GLU A 74 -4.14 -3.64 -12.42
CA GLU A 74 -4.29 -2.19 -12.29
C GLU A 74 -5.21 -1.63 -13.40
N HIS A 75 -4.98 -2.06 -14.64
CA HIS A 75 -5.76 -1.64 -15.80
C HIS A 75 -7.21 -2.11 -15.72
N GLY A 76 -7.46 -3.36 -15.34
CA GLY A 76 -8.80 -3.89 -15.13
C GLY A 76 -9.58 -3.12 -14.06
N LEU A 77 -8.96 -2.88 -12.91
CA LEU A 77 -9.55 -2.08 -11.83
C LEU A 77 -9.81 -0.64 -12.27
N ARG A 78 -8.89 -0.03 -13.03
CA ARG A 78 -9.09 1.31 -13.60
C ARG A 78 -10.29 1.33 -14.54
N LYS A 79 -10.42 0.34 -15.43
CA LYS A 79 -11.54 0.24 -16.37
C LYS A 79 -12.87 0.13 -15.62
N LEU A 80 -12.94 -0.70 -14.58
CA LEU A 80 -14.14 -0.81 -13.75
C LEU A 80 -14.47 0.51 -13.03
N ARG A 81 -13.48 1.22 -12.50
CA ARG A 81 -13.69 2.55 -11.91
C ARG A 81 -14.21 3.57 -12.92
N GLU A 82 -13.71 3.59 -14.16
CA GLU A 82 -14.24 4.50 -15.19
C GLU A 82 -15.72 4.20 -15.52
N VAL A 83 -16.11 2.92 -15.55
CA VAL A 83 -17.52 2.52 -15.72
C VAL A 83 -18.37 2.97 -14.54
N ILE A 84 -17.83 2.87 -13.32
CA ILE A 84 -18.52 3.32 -12.10
C ILE A 84 -18.70 4.84 -12.08
N VAL A 85 -17.66 5.60 -12.42
CA VAL A 85 -17.70 7.08 -12.49
C VAL A 85 -18.70 7.55 -13.56
N GLY A 86 -18.85 6.81 -14.65
CA GLY A 86 -19.80 7.12 -15.73
C GLY A 86 -21.24 6.69 -15.46
N ALA A 87 -21.55 6.13 -14.28
CA ALA A 87 -22.90 5.67 -13.94
C ALA A 87 -23.82 6.83 -13.54
N GLY A 88 -25.10 6.72 -13.89
CA GLY A 88 -26.10 7.76 -13.60
C GLY A 88 -26.73 7.62 -12.22
N ASP A 89 -27.50 8.63 -11.79
CA ASP A 89 -28.23 8.66 -10.51
C ASP A 89 -29.12 7.43 -10.26
N THR A 90 -29.66 6.84 -11.33
CA THR A 90 -30.47 5.63 -11.27
C THR A 90 -29.67 4.39 -10.89
N ASP A 91 -28.39 4.31 -11.28
CA ASP A 91 -27.52 3.17 -10.96
C ASP A 91 -27.14 3.18 -9.48
N TRP A 92 -26.90 4.36 -8.89
CA TRP A 92 -26.58 4.51 -7.46
C TRP A 92 -27.71 4.08 -6.52
N ARG A 93 -28.97 4.06 -7.02
CA ARG A 93 -30.12 3.51 -6.28
C ARG A 93 -30.22 1.99 -6.40
N ASN A 94 -29.48 1.37 -7.32
CA ASN A 94 -29.42 -0.07 -7.48
C ASN A 94 -28.42 -0.66 -6.47
N LEU A 95 -28.94 -1.47 -5.54
CA LEU A 95 -28.14 -2.11 -4.50
C LEU A 95 -27.02 -2.99 -5.08
N GLU A 96 -27.30 -3.75 -6.14
CA GLU A 96 -26.30 -4.64 -6.74
C GLU A 96 -25.15 -3.86 -7.37
N PHE A 97 -25.46 -2.73 -8.02
CA PHE A 97 -24.45 -1.86 -8.60
C PHE A 97 -23.58 -1.22 -7.51
N THR A 98 -24.20 -0.73 -6.45
CA THR A 98 -23.50 -0.12 -5.31
C THR A 98 -22.58 -1.12 -4.61
N GLN A 99 -23.06 -2.34 -4.35
CA GLN A 99 -22.23 -3.41 -3.79
C GLN A 99 -21.05 -3.76 -4.68
N PHE A 100 -21.28 -3.83 -6.00
CA PHE A 100 -20.22 -4.02 -6.98
C PHE A 100 -19.19 -2.88 -6.93
N ALA A 101 -19.64 -1.63 -6.94
CA ALA A 101 -18.77 -0.46 -6.87
C ALA A 101 -17.93 -0.45 -5.59
N CYS A 102 -18.55 -0.76 -4.44
CA CYS A 102 -17.85 -0.87 -3.15
C CYS A 102 -16.72 -1.90 -3.21
N ARG A 103 -16.98 -3.10 -3.76
CA ARG A 103 -15.98 -4.16 -3.90
C ARG A 103 -14.83 -3.74 -4.83
N VAL A 104 -15.12 -3.03 -5.92
CA VAL A 104 -14.09 -2.52 -6.83
C VAL A 104 -13.19 -1.48 -6.14
N TYR A 105 -13.77 -0.55 -5.38
CA TYR A 105 -13.00 0.48 -4.69
C TYR A 105 -12.18 -0.09 -3.55
N GLN A 106 -12.76 -0.97 -2.73
CA GLN A 106 -12.05 -1.67 -1.66
C GLN A 106 -10.84 -2.43 -2.19
N LYS A 107 -11.02 -3.20 -3.28
CA LYS A 107 -9.91 -3.88 -3.96
C LYS A 107 -8.88 -2.94 -4.53
N SER A 108 -9.32 -1.83 -5.11
CA SER A 108 -8.40 -0.85 -5.68
C SER A 108 -7.46 -0.31 -4.59
N VAL A 109 -7.98 -0.03 -3.39
CA VAL A 109 -7.16 0.38 -2.25
C VAL A 109 -6.19 -0.73 -1.84
N TRP A 110 -6.67 -1.95 -1.62
CA TRP A 110 -5.81 -3.09 -1.25
C TRP A 110 -4.72 -3.38 -2.28
N PHE A 111 -5.03 -3.29 -3.58
CA PHE A 111 -4.08 -3.48 -4.66
C PHE A 111 -2.89 -2.53 -4.58
N TYR A 112 -3.13 -1.24 -4.31
CA TYR A 112 -2.03 -0.28 -4.15
C TYR A 112 -1.31 -0.44 -2.81
N CYS A 113 -2.03 -0.82 -1.73
CA CYS A 113 -1.40 -1.10 -0.44
C CYS A 113 -0.41 -2.27 -0.52
N SER A 114 -0.81 -3.39 -1.15
CA SER A 114 0.05 -4.58 -1.28
C SER A 114 1.32 -4.31 -2.08
N ARG A 115 1.26 -3.33 -2.99
CA ARG A 115 2.39 -2.88 -3.81
C ARG A 115 3.23 -1.77 -3.18
N GLN A 116 2.91 -1.32 -1.97
CA GLN A 116 3.56 -0.15 -1.34
C GLN A 116 3.41 1.13 -2.18
N GLU A 117 2.31 1.24 -2.92
CA GLU A 117 1.96 2.35 -3.81
C GLU A 117 0.72 3.12 -3.30
N ALA A 118 0.47 3.07 -1.98
CA ALA A 118 -0.72 3.67 -1.34
C ALA A 118 -0.87 5.19 -1.63
N THR A 119 0.21 5.89 -2.01
CA THR A 119 0.14 7.29 -2.45
C THR A 119 -0.69 7.51 -3.72
N LYS A 120 -0.92 6.47 -4.53
CA LYS A 120 -1.80 6.52 -5.72
C LYS A 120 -3.28 6.42 -5.38
N CYS A 121 -3.64 6.17 -4.12
CA CYS A 121 -5.02 5.93 -3.73
C CYS A 121 -5.89 7.17 -3.64
N TYR A 122 -5.35 8.40 -3.54
CA TYR A 122 -6.16 9.57 -3.24
C TYR A 122 -7.36 9.79 -4.18
N PRO A 123 -7.23 9.72 -5.53
CA PRO A 123 -8.41 9.84 -6.41
C PRO A 123 -9.49 8.78 -6.16
N ILE A 124 -9.09 7.61 -5.64
CA ILE A 124 -9.96 6.48 -5.36
C ILE A 124 -10.67 6.71 -4.02
N LEU A 125 -9.92 7.14 -3.01
CA LEU A 125 -10.44 7.49 -1.69
C LEU A 125 -11.40 8.68 -1.79
N ASN A 126 -10.98 9.77 -2.44
CA ASN A 126 -11.77 10.99 -2.58
C ASN A 126 -13.10 10.73 -3.30
N PHE A 127 -13.06 10.05 -4.45
CA PHE A 127 -14.30 9.71 -5.16
C PHE A 127 -15.22 8.83 -4.29
N PHE A 128 -14.66 7.86 -3.57
CA PHE A 128 -15.48 7.01 -2.70
C PHE A 128 -16.17 7.85 -1.63
N VAL A 129 -15.45 8.73 -0.94
CA VAL A 129 -15.99 9.59 0.11
C VAL A 129 -17.08 10.51 -0.44
N GLU A 130 -16.81 11.19 -1.55
CA GLU A 130 -17.75 12.17 -2.13
C GLU A 130 -19.02 11.54 -2.73
N ARG A 131 -18.91 10.33 -3.31
CA ARG A 131 -19.96 9.78 -4.18
C ARG A 131 -20.53 8.45 -3.75
N LEU A 132 -19.74 7.59 -3.09
CA LEU A 132 -20.12 6.21 -2.80
C LEU A 132 -20.41 5.94 -1.32
N ALA A 133 -19.75 6.67 -0.41
CA ALA A 133 -19.90 6.49 1.03
C ALA A 133 -21.36 6.50 1.53
N PRO A 134 -22.28 7.36 1.03
CA PRO A 134 -23.68 7.36 1.47
C PRO A 134 -24.44 6.06 1.16
N PHE A 135 -23.97 5.26 0.20
CA PHE A 135 -24.60 4.03 -0.24
C PHE A 135 -23.85 2.77 0.21
N ALA A 136 -22.64 2.94 0.75
CA ALA A 136 -21.77 1.84 1.13
C ALA A 136 -22.16 1.24 2.50
N PRO A 137 -21.79 -0.03 2.79
CA PRO A 137 -21.89 -0.57 4.14
C PRO A 137 -21.13 0.31 5.12
N ARG A 138 -21.77 0.66 6.25
CA ARG A 138 -21.25 1.62 7.24
C ARG A 138 -19.78 1.37 7.61
N GLU A 139 -19.42 0.13 7.91
CA GLU A 139 -18.05 -0.23 8.29
C GLU A 139 -17.02 0.08 7.18
N LEU A 140 -17.36 -0.25 5.93
CA LEU A 140 -16.49 0.04 4.78
C LEU A 140 -16.39 1.55 4.53
N ALA A 141 -17.52 2.26 4.65
CA ALA A 141 -17.56 3.71 4.52
C ALA A 141 -16.64 4.38 5.55
N THR A 142 -16.78 4.03 6.83
CA THR A 142 -15.92 4.53 7.90
C THR A 142 -14.44 4.26 7.62
N GLN A 143 -14.08 3.03 7.22
CA GLN A 143 -12.68 2.68 6.98
C GLN A 143 -12.08 3.44 5.80
N ILE A 144 -12.78 3.57 4.66
CA ILE A 144 -12.27 4.29 3.49
C ILE A 144 -12.20 5.80 3.77
N SER A 145 -13.20 6.37 4.45
CA SER A 145 -13.18 7.78 4.86
C SER A 145 -12.01 8.07 5.82
N ALA A 146 -11.74 7.17 6.77
CA ALA A 146 -10.57 7.26 7.64
C ALA A 146 -9.25 7.18 6.84
N CYS A 147 -9.15 6.28 5.84
CA CYS A 147 -8.00 6.23 4.94
C CYS A 147 -7.82 7.56 4.17
N CYS A 148 -8.91 8.18 3.73
CA CYS A 148 -8.88 9.48 3.04
C CYS A 148 -8.32 10.57 3.95
N ALA A 149 -8.83 10.70 5.16
CA ALA A 149 -8.34 11.68 6.13
C ALA A 149 -6.85 11.43 6.46
N ILE A 150 -6.47 10.18 6.76
CA ILE A 150 -5.07 9.82 7.02
C ILE A 150 -4.17 10.14 5.82
N TYR A 151 -4.64 9.96 4.58
CA TYR A 151 -3.86 10.33 3.40
C TYR A 151 -3.46 11.82 3.44
N ILE A 152 -4.43 12.70 3.68
CA ILE A 152 -4.21 14.15 3.66
C ILE A 152 -3.17 14.55 4.72
N SER A 153 -3.26 13.99 5.93
CA SER A 153 -2.29 14.32 6.98
C SER A 153 -0.92 13.64 6.77
N HIS A 154 -0.85 12.41 6.26
CA HIS A 154 0.39 11.63 6.22
C HIS A 154 1.14 11.68 4.87
N VAL A 155 0.45 12.00 3.78
CA VAL A 155 1.03 12.11 2.43
C VAL A 155 1.16 13.57 2.03
N ASP A 156 0.07 14.34 2.10
CA ASP A 156 0.09 15.75 1.72
C ASP A 156 0.66 16.64 2.83
N ASN A 157 0.78 16.09 4.05
CA ASN A 157 1.27 16.79 5.22
C ASN A 157 0.48 18.07 5.52
N ASN A 158 -0.83 18.03 5.26
CA ASN A 158 -1.75 19.14 5.43
C ASN A 158 -2.70 18.89 6.60
N ILE A 159 -2.31 19.33 7.80
CA ILE A 159 -3.14 19.12 9.01
C ILE A 159 -4.41 19.96 9.01
N SER A 160 -4.42 21.12 8.33
CA SER A 160 -5.58 22.00 8.25
C SER A 160 -6.68 21.36 7.40
N GLU A 161 -6.33 20.95 6.17
CA GLU A 161 -7.26 20.25 5.28
C GLU A 161 -7.73 18.91 5.86
N PHE A 162 -6.87 18.23 6.64
CA PHE A 162 -7.27 17.04 7.38
C PHE A 162 -8.47 17.31 8.31
N PHE A 163 -8.46 18.42 9.07
CA PHE A 163 -9.57 18.76 9.96
C PHE A 163 -10.81 19.19 9.17
N GLU A 164 -10.64 19.92 8.06
CA GLU A 164 -11.75 20.28 7.17
C GLU A 164 -12.45 19.02 6.62
N VAL A 165 -11.68 18.03 6.15
CA VAL A 165 -12.24 16.76 5.68
C VAL A 165 -12.87 15.96 6.81
N LEU A 166 -12.30 15.95 8.02
CA LEU A 166 -12.90 15.29 9.18
C LEU A 166 -14.28 15.86 9.53
N ASP A 167 -14.49 17.15 9.36
CA ASP A 167 -15.78 17.81 9.64
C ASP A 167 -16.85 17.44 8.59
N GLU A 168 -16.43 17.11 7.37
CA GLU A 168 -17.32 16.70 6.27
C GLU A 168 -17.67 15.21 6.29
N ILE A 169 -16.81 14.35 6.85
CA ILE A 169 -17.03 12.90 6.88
C ILE A 169 -17.69 12.44 8.18
N GLU A 170 -18.71 11.59 8.05
CA GLU A 170 -19.28 10.89 9.21
C GLU A 170 -18.39 9.71 9.63
N LEU A 171 -17.49 9.95 10.58
CA LEU A 171 -16.75 8.89 11.27
C LEU A 171 -17.39 8.55 12.61
N ASP A 172 -17.31 7.29 13.02
CA ASP A 172 -17.59 6.95 14.41
C ASP A 172 -16.53 7.57 15.34
N SER A 173 -16.90 7.73 16.62
CA SER A 173 -16.05 8.40 17.61
C SER A 173 -14.70 7.70 17.80
N HIS A 174 -14.62 6.39 17.55
CA HIS A 174 -13.40 5.62 17.74
C HIS A 174 -12.42 5.86 16.59
N TYR A 175 -12.87 5.76 15.34
CA TYR A 175 -12.06 6.05 14.16
C TYR A 175 -11.65 7.52 14.08
N LEU A 176 -12.52 8.44 14.48
CA LEU A 176 -12.19 9.86 14.59
C LEU A 176 -11.00 10.08 15.54
N GLN A 177 -11.06 9.52 16.76
CA GLN A 177 -9.99 9.63 17.75
C GLN A 177 -8.68 9.01 17.24
N ILE A 178 -8.75 7.86 16.57
CA ILE A 178 -7.58 7.23 15.94
C ILE A 178 -6.98 8.16 14.90
N CYS A 179 -7.78 8.69 13.97
CA CYS A 179 -7.29 9.53 12.88
C CYS A 179 -6.62 10.80 13.40
N VAL A 180 -7.26 11.47 14.37
CA VAL A 180 -6.72 12.68 15.00
C VAL A 180 -5.41 12.38 15.71
N ALA A 181 -5.37 11.35 16.57
CA ALA A 181 -4.17 11.02 17.32
C ALA A 181 -2.99 10.65 16.41
N LEU A 182 -3.20 9.83 15.38
CA LEU A 182 -2.15 9.47 14.43
C LEU A 182 -1.62 10.70 13.68
N SER A 183 -2.51 11.59 13.24
CA SER A 183 -2.17 12.79 12.48
C SER A 183 -1.42 13.81 13.32
N LEU A 184 -1.84 14.06 14.56
CA LEU A 184 -1.14 14.96 15.48
C LEU A 184 0.26 14.44 15.82
N ILE A 185 0.41 13.14 16.09
CA ILE A 185 1.73 12.57 16.39
C ILE A 185 2.66 12.65 15.17
N TYR A 186 2.14 12.42 13.96
CA TYR A 186 2.95 12.45 12.74
C TYR A 186 3.34 13.88 12.31
N CYS A 187 2.36 14.78 12.21
CA CYS A 187 2.54 16.14 11.70
C CYS A 187 3.07 17.11 12.77
N VAL A 188 2.53 17.04 13.99
CA VAL A 188 2.78 18.02 15.07
C VAL A 188 3.76 17.50 16.12
N GLN A 189 3.93 16.17 16.23
CA GLN A 189 4.78 15.51 17.22
C GLN A 189 4.36 15.84 18.67
N ASP A 190 3.05 15.87 18.91
CA ASP A 190 2.45 16.17 20.22
C ASP A 190 2.69 15.06 21.26
N GLN A 191 2.94 13.82 20.82
CA GLN A 191 3.25 12.68 21.69
C GLN A 191 4.44 11.85 21.17
N PRO A 192 4.98 10.93 21.99
CA PRO A 192 6.04 10.01 21.55
C PRO A 192 5.63 9.14 20.36
N MET A 193 6.55 8.90 19.43
CA MET A 193 6.32 8.07 18.25
C MET A 193 5.92 6.62 18.57
N SER A 194 6.31 6.07 19.73
CA SER A 194 5.84 4.75 20.18
C SER A 194 4.33 4.70 20.34
N THR A 195 3.69 5.80 20.75
CA THR A 195 2.23 5.88 20.84
C THR A 195 1.57 5.75 19.48
N TRP A 196 2.18 6.26 18.41
CA TRP A 196 1.66 6.07 17.04
C TRP A 196 1.62 4.58 16.69
N PHE A 197 2.72 3.84 16.92
CA PHE A 197 2.76 2.39 16.69
C PHE A 197 1.79 1.64 17.59
N ARG A 198 1.63 2.06 18.85
CA ARG A 198 0.65 1.49 19.77
C ARG A 198 -0.77 1.60 19.21
N ILE A 199 -1.18 2.80 18.79
CA ILE A 199 -2.51 3.05 18.23
C ILE A 199 -2.74 2.17 17.00
N VAL A 200 -1.79 2.14 16.04
CA VAL A 200 -1.92 1.30 14.84
C VAL A 200 -2.01 -0.19 15.17
N SER A 201 -1.29 -0.66 16.21
CA SER A 201 -1.32 -2.06 16.63
C SER A 201 -2.67 -2.52 17.19
N GLN A 202 -3.45 -1.57 17.74
CA GLN A 202 -4.78 -1.80 18.32
C GLN A 202 -5.89 -1.88 17.26
N ILE A 203 -5.65 -1.35 16.05
CA ILE A 203 -6.56 -1.49 14.92
C ILE A 203 -6.58 -2.97 14.49
N PRO A 204 -7.75 -3.57 14.20
CA PRO A 204 -7.83 -4.98 13.82
C PRO A 204 -6.84 -5.36 12.70
N PRO A 205 -6.13 -6.50 12.83
CA PRO A 205 -5.22 -6.97 11.80
C PRO A 205 -5.99 -7.21 10.49
N HIS A 206 -5.39 -6.88 9.35
CA HIS A 206 -5.99 -7.00 8.02
C HIS A 206 -7.25 -6.14 7.78
N SER A 207 -7.54 -5.19 8.67
CA SER A 207 -8.49 -4.12 8.35
C SER A 207 -7.91 -3.23 7.26
N LEU A 208 -8.80 -2.65 6.44
CA LEU A 208 -8.40 -1.79 5.34
C LEU A 208 -7.58 -0.59 5.84
N LEU A 209 -8.01 0.01 6.97
CA LEU A 209 -7.31 1.15 7.55
C LEU A 209 -5.90 0.79 8.01
N ARG A 210 -5.73 -0.33 8.73
CA ARG A 210 -4.40 -0.73 9.22
C ARG A 210 -3.45 -1.04 8.07
N ASP A 211 -3.91 -1.80 7.09
CA ASP A 211 -3.10 -2.17 5.92
C ASP A 211 -2.72 -0.93 5.11
N PHE A 212 -3.65 0.03 4.99
CA PHE A 212 -3.37 1.32 4.36
C PHE A 212 -2.31 2.12 5.11
N ILE A 213 -2.46 2.32 6.42
CA ILE A 213 -1.51 3.05 7.25
C ILE A 213 -0.09 2.46 7.16
N VAL A 214 0.03 1.13 7.22
CA VAL A 214 1.33 0.43 7.14
C VAL A 214 1.96 0.54 5.74
N ALA A 215 1.15 0.63 4.69
CA ALA A 215 1.61 0.80 3.31
C ALA A 215 2.02 2.25 2.97
N LEU A 216 1.69 3.24 3.81
CA LEU A 216 2.08 4.63 3.57
C LEU A 216 3.58 4.85 3.76
N PRO A 217 4.19 5.77 2.98
CA PRO A 217 5.58 6.19 3.20
C PRO A 217 5.85 6.70 4.62
N ALA A 218 4.84 7.31 5.26
CA ALA A 218 4.91 7.79 6.64
C ALA A 218 5.35 6.71 7.63
N PHE A 219 4.93 5.45 7.42
CA PHE A 219 5.37 4.32 8.25
C PHE A 219 6.90 4.16 8.21
N LYS A 220 7.52 4.22 7.03
CA LYS A 220 8.98 4.16 6.87
C LYS A 220 9.68 5.37 7.51
N VAL A 221 9.10 6.56 7.38
CA VAL A 221 9.63 7.78 8.01
C VAL A 221 9.63 7.64 9.53
N LEU A 222 8.52 7.21 10.13
CA LEU A 222 8.41 7.03 11.58
C LEU A 222 9.34 5.94 12.11
N LYS A 223 9.53 4.83 11.37
CA LYS A 223 10.54 3.81 11.72
C LYS A 223 11.94 4.41 11.81
N SER A 224 12.35 5.13 10.77
CA SER A 224 13.68 5.77 10.72
C SER A 224 13.87 6.80 11.83
N ARG A 225 12.87 7.66 12.06
CA ARG A 225 12.90 8.66 13.15
C ARG A 225 13.00 8.00 14.53
N THR A 226 12.24 6.93 14.76
CA THR A 226 12.25 6.18 16.01
C THR A 226 13.60 5.53 16.27
N LEU A 227 14.15 4.79 15.30
CA LEU A 227 15.49 4.19 15.45
C LEU A 227 16.59 5.23 15.69
N LYS A 228 16.52 6.38 15.00
CA LYS A 228 17.45 7.50 15.20
C LYS A 228 17.32 8.12 16.60
N LEU A 229 16.12 8.16 17.17
CA LEU A 229 15.91 8.61 18.54
C LEU A 229 16.51 7.62 19.53
N LEU A 230 16.23 6.31 19.36
CA LEU A 230 16.76 5.26 20.22
C LEU A 230 18.29 5.25 20.25
N SER A 231 18.93 5.37 19.09
CA SER A 231 20.40 5.34 19.01
C SER A 231 21.08 6.54 19.68
N LYS A 232 20.38 7.67 19.78
CA LYS A 232 20.86 8.84 20.54
C LYS A 232 20.71 8.63 22.05
N CYS A 233 19.53 8.18 22.47
CA CYS A 233 19.14 8.09 23.87
C CYS A 233 19.77 6.90 24.59
N TYR A 234 19.95 5.76 23.91
CA TYR A 234 20.42 4.52 24.52
C TYR A 234 21.80 4.12 23.99
N ARG A 235 22.60 3.46 24.84
CA ARG A 235 23.85 2.83 24.43
C ARG A 235 23.59 1.48 23.77
N GLN A 236 22.71 0.69 24.37
CA GLN A 236 22.30 -0.64 23.92
C GLN A 236 20.86 -0.91 24.32
N LEU A 237 20.16 -1.75 23.56
CA LEU A 237 18.80 -2.22 23.89
C LEU A 237 18.60 -3.64 23.37
N SER A 238 17.75 -4.41 24.04
CA SER A 238 17.26 -5.69 23.52
C SER A 238 16.40 -5.46 22.27
N VAL A 239 16.61 -6.25 21.22
CA VAL A 239 15.78 -6.24 20.00
C VAL A 239 14.31 -6.55 20.35
N THR A 240 14.07 -7.52 21.24
CA THR A 240 12.74 -7.87 21.74
C THR A 240 12.05 -6.67 22.41
N PHE A 241 12.78 -5.94 23.26
CA PHE A 241 12.24 -4.75 23.92
C PHE A 241 11.86 -3.66 22.91
N ILE A 242 12.70 -3.43 21.89
CA ILE A 242 12.40 -2.48 20.81
C ILE A 242 11.15 -2.93 20.03
N SER A 243 11.08 -4.21 19.65
CA SER A 243 9.93 -4.77 18.92
C SER A 243 8.62 -4.61 19.71
N GLN A 244 8.63 -4.95 21.00
CA GLN A 244 7.45 -4.96 21.87
C GLN A 244 6.99 -3.56 22.29
N HIS A 245 7.91 -2.73 22.79
CA HIS A 245 7.56 -1.48 23.47
C HIS A 245 7.66 -0.24 22.59
N TRP A 246 8.48 -0.28 21.52
CA TRP A 246 8.63 0.86 20.61
C TRP A 246 7.82 0.69 19.33
N PHE A 247 7.83 -0.51 18.74
CA PHE A 247 7.13 -0.79 17.48
C PHE A 247 5.85 -1.61 17.63
N HIS A 248 5.53 -2.12 18.83
CA HIS A 248 4.33 -2.93 19.08
C HIS A 248 4.13 -4.06 18.05
N HIS A 249 5.22 -4.74 17.69
CA HIS A 249 5.26 -5.82 16.68
C HIS A 249 4.87 -5.43 15.25
N LEU A 250 4.72 -4.12 14.95
CA LEU A 250 4.40 -3.66 13.60
C LEU A 250 5.60 -3.66 12.65
N TYR A 251 6.81 -3.94 13.14
CA TYR A 251 8.02 -3.96 12.33
C TYR A 251 8.66 -5.36 12.29
N PRO A 252 8.19 -6.26 11.40
CA PRO A 252 8.72 -7.62 11.29
C PRO A 252 10.20 -7.67 10.90
N GLU A 253 10.62 -6.80 9.98
CA GLU A 253 12.03 -6.71 9.52
C GLU A 253 12.91 -5.82 10.42
N LEU A 254 12.51 -5.61 11.69
CA LEU A 254 13.28 -4.78 12.62
C LEU A 254 14.70 -5.30 12.78
N GLU A 255 14.85 -6.59 13.07
CA GLU A 255 16.14 -7.20 13.37
C GLU A 255 17.10 -7.16 12.17
N PRO A 256 16.71 -7.58 10.96
CA PRO A 256 17.53 -7.39 9.77
C PRO A 256 17.93 -5.93 9.52
N ASP A 257 17.04 -4.94 9.74
CA ASP A 257 17.38 -3.53 9.56
C ASP A 257 18.34 -3.01 10.66
N LEU A 258 18.21 -3.50 11.89
CA LEU A 258 19.15 -3.21 12.98
C LEU A 258 20.54 -3.78 12.68
N GLU A 259 20.61 -5.05 12.27
CA GLU A 259 21.85 -5.74 11.89
C GLU A 259 22.55 -5.06 10.71
N GLN A 260 21.83 -4.41 9.81
CA GLN A 260 22.43 -3.65 8.71
C GLN A 260 23.13 -2.37 9.20
N ARG A 261 22.62 -1.75 10.27
CA ARG A 261 23.04 -0.40 10.71
C ARG A 261 23.94 -0.40 11.95
N TRP A 262 23.80 -1.38 12.83
CA TRP A 262 24.49 -1.48 14.12
C TRP A 262 25.00 -2.92 14.35
N ASP A 263 25.89 -3.08 15.33
CA ASP A 263 26.28 -4.41 15.81
C ASP A 263 25.16 -4.99 16.68
N VAL A 264 24.84 -6.28 16.49
CA VAL A 264 23.89 -7.02 17.30
C VAL A 264 24.63 -8.17 17.98
N GLU A 265 24.70 -8.13 19.31
CA GLU A 265 25.33 -9.16 20.14
C GLU A 265 24.29 -10.18 20.60
N ILE A 266 24.66 -11.46 20.57
CA ILE A 266 23.85 -12.55 21.11
C ILE A 266 24.41 -12.92 22.49
N THR A 267 23.60 -12.72 23.52
CA THR A 267 23.96 -13.08 24.90
C THR A 267 23.92 -14.59 25.12
N THR A 268 24.48 -15.06 26.24
CA THR A 268 24.43 -16.47 26.67
C THR A 268 23.02 -17.05 26.80
N ASN A 269 22.02 -16.18 27.00
CA ASN A 269 20.61 -16.57 27.10
C ASN A 269 19.88 -16.47 25.74
N ASN A 270 20.63 -16.37 24.64
CA ASN A 270 20.11 -16.17 23.28
C ASN A 270 19.28 -14.88 23.11
N ALA A 271 19.48 -13.88 23.98
CA ALA A 271 18.85 -12.57 23.82
C ALA A 271 19.72 -11.71 22.90
N HIS A 272 19.08 -11.09 21.90
CA HIS A 272 19.73 -10.25 20.91
C HIS A 272 19.72 -8.80 21.38
N ILE A 273 20.89 -8.18 21.44
CA ILE A 273 21.09 -6.82 21.94
C ILE A 273 21.75 -5.99 20.85
N VAL A 274 21.10 -4.90 20.44
CA VAL A 274 21.68 -3.94 19.50
C VAL A 274 22.56 -2.93 20.25
N MET A 275 23.76 -2.69 19.70
CA MET A 275 24.77 -1.78 20.24
C MET A 275 24.79 -0.47 19.43
N PHE A 276 24.13 0.57 19.93
CA PHE A 276 23.95 1.82 19.18
C PHE A 276 25.18 2.73 19.13
N LYS A 277 26.04 2.68 20.15
CA LYS A 277 27.22 3.56 20.31
C LYS A 277 28.56 2.86 20.10
N CYS A 278 28.55 1.57 19.75
CA CYS A 278 29.73 0.88 19.25
C CYS A 278 29.67 0.92 17.71
N PRO A 279 30.66 1.53 17.03
CA PRO A 279 30.71 1.47 15.58
C PRO A 279 30.91 0.02 15.14
N LYS A 280 30.16 -0.40 14.10
CA LYS A 280 30.37 -1.69 13.42
C LYS A 280 31.86 -1.89 13.22
N SER A 281 32.42 -2.89 13.90
CA SER A 281 33.80 -3.26 13.67
C SER A 281 33.94 -3.56 12.17
N LYS A 282 34.72 -2.75 11.44
CA LYS A 282 35.07 -3.07 10.05
C LYS A 282 35.69 -4.46 10.12
N GLN A 283 35.03 -5.48 9.54
CA GLN A 283 35.62 -6.79 9.35
C GLN A 283 36.99 -6.58 8.72
N SER A 284 38.04 -6.70 9.52
CA SER A 284 39.40 -6.65 9.03
C SER A 284 39.62 -7.94 8.26
N SER A 285 39.83 -7.78 6.96
CA SER A 285 40.47 -8.78 6.13
C SER A 285 41.89 -9.00 6.67
N PHE A 286 42.03 -9.79 7.73
CA PHE A 286 43.31 -10.39 8.10
C PHE A 286 43.53 -11.61 7.21
N ILE A 287 44.04 -11.34 6.00
CA ILE A 287 44.74 -12.35 5.22
C ILE A 287 46.03 -12.64 5.98
N GLY A 288 46.03 -13.76 6.72
CA GLY A 288 47.24 -14.31 7.31
C GLY A 288 48.26 -14.58 6.20
N SER A 289 49.32 -13.77 6.18
CA SER A 289 50.53 -14.08 5.42
C SER A 289 51.33 -15.12 6.22
N PRO A 290 51.74 -16.25 5.63
CA PRO A 290 52.59 -17.21 6.32
C PRO A 290 54.03 -16.70 6.32
N SER A 291 54.55 -16.34 7.49
CA SER A 291 55.98 -16.09 7.69
C SER A 291 56.71 -17.41 7.88
N THR A 292 57.54 -17.73 6.89
CA THR A 292 58.57 -18.77 6.88
C THR A 292 59.78 -18.40 7.76
N THR A 293 60.57 -19.45 8.09
CA THR A 293 61.97 -19.46 8.60
C THR A 293 62.18 -19.03 10.05
N SER A 294 63.04 -19.64 10.87
CA SER A 294 64.15 -20.59 10.69
C SER A 294 64.48 -21.19 12.07
N LEU A 295 64.74 -22.50 12.15
CA LEU A 295 65.38 -23.12 13.31
C LEU A 295 66.72 -23.69 12.84
N LYS A 296 67.81 -23.06 13.28
CA LYS A 296 69.16 -23.61 13.35
C LYS A 296 69.45 -23.89 14.81
N THR A 297 69.59 -25.17 15.16
CA THR A 297 70.76 -25.81 15.80
C THR A 297 70.44 -27.28 15.96
#